data_AF-A0A9X8EKN3-F1
#
_entry.id   AF-A0A9X8EKN3-F1
#
_cell.length_a   1.000
_cell.length_b   1.000
_cell.length_c   1.000
_cell.angle_alpha   90.00
_cell.angle_beta   90.00
_cell.angle_gamma   90.00
#
_symmetry.space_group_name_H-M   'P 1'
#
loop_
_entity.id
_entity.type
_entity.pdbx_description
1 polymer ?
#
loop_
_entity_poly.entity_id
_entity_poly.type
_entity_poly.pdbx_seq_one_letter_code
_entity_poly.pdbx_strand_id
1 'polypeptide(L)'
;MDAIRRTYAALVLCVCASMFNAHADTTQPSDPTLRLPEVAALQGAELDPEKVPATGLNITVQGVDNDNAVVLAFQTTLTIYLADAQGQAITTISWPISARNAGKPVTLPIEKRYVEANVGKTLQVYYTAQAPRSAPRRSGVVTLLIKEGFTAAQALNLASRRYVVFFDEHNLARTPPTIPDYARYTRAQPGATAYRVDNTGIARVDPDGQVSVWGNGDITVTAQNAAGASSSYVLSVRGVRELRLLSSAYRSTWAQAQAKARDEGYTLPSDEDFEALARLYPSPANSLAEALNLAPYRVWGKGLGAQTAVYLDLYDNLVSSEVTTEYELGYPAGIR
;
A
#
# COMPACT_ATOMS: atom_id res chain seq x y z
N MET A 1 -60.40 57.35 -32.82
CA MET A 1 -60.55 56.76 -31.47
C MET A 1 -59.38 55.82 -31.26
N ASP A 2 -58.33 56.06 -30.50
CA ASP A 2 -57.82 57.22 -29.76
C ASP A 2 -56.34 56.91 -29.41
N ALA A 3 -55.49 57.95 -29.46
CA ALA A 3 -54.31 58.26 -28.62
C ALA A 3 -53.36 57.11 -28.18
N ILE A 4 -52.06 57.06 -28.50
CA ILE A 4 -50.93 57.99 -28.25
C ILE A 4 -50.88 58.59 -26.82
N ARG A 5 -49.98 58.06 -25.96
CA ARG A 5 -49.18 58.75 -24.90
C ARG A 5 -48.05 57.78 -24.47
N ARG A 6 -46.75 58.06 -24.73
CA ARG A 6 -45.80 58.90 -23.94
C ARG A 6 -45.44 58.25 -22.58
N THR A 7 -44.20 58.15 -22.06
CA THR A 7 -42.91 58.85 -22.31
C THR A 7 -41.83 58.34 -21.30
N TYR A 8 -40.62 58.05 -21.80
CA TYR A 8 -39.23 58.33 -21.30
C TYR A 8 -38.62 57.83 -19.95
N ALA A 9 -37.28 57.65 -20.06
CA ALA A 9 -36.18 57.67 -19.06
C ALA A 9 -35.74 56.28 -18.53
N ALA A 10 -34.45 55.88 -18.48
CA ALA A 10 -33.20 56.64 -18.56
C ALA A 10 -32.04 55.78 -19.11
N LEU A 11 -31.15 56.48 -19.80
CA LEU A 11 -29.79 56.11 -20.18
C LEU A 11 -28.95 55.89 -18.91
N VAL A 12 -28.35 54.70 -18.73
CA VAL A 12 -27.19 54.53 -17.84
C VAL A 12 -26.14 53.75 -18.61
N LEU A 13 -25.16 54.48 -19.16
CA LEU A 13 -23.84 53.95 -19.43
C LEU A 13 -23.28 53.43 -18.10
N CYS A 14 -22.98 52.13 -18.01
CA CYS A 14 -22.07 51.62 -17.01
C CYS A 14 -20.88 50.97 -17.73
N VAL A 15 -19.83 51.77 -17.89
CA VAL A 15 -18.47 51.27 -18.09
C VAL A 15 -18.06 50.60 -16.78
N CYS A 16 -17.90 49.28 -16.78
CA CYS A 16 -17.26 48.55 -15.68
C CYS A 16 -16.41 47.41 -16.23
N ALA A 17 -15.12 47.73 -16.33
CA ALA A 17 -13.98 46.90 -15.97
C ALA A 17 -14.16 45.38 -16.08
N SER A 18 -13.51 44.83 -17.11
CA SER A 18 -12.69 43.63 -17.04
C SER A 18 -12.41 43.09 -15.63
N MET A 19 -13.17 42.07 -15.25
CA MET A 19 -12.70 41.00 -14.39
C MET A 19 -13.07 39.68 -15.07
N PHE A 20 -12.23 39.23 -16.00
CA PHE A 20 -12.21 37.83 -16.39
C PHE A 20 -11.68 37.06 -15.18
N ASN A 21 -12.59 36.59 -14.33
CA ASN A 21 -12.28 35.49 -13.43
C ASN A 21 -11.92 34.30 -14.32
N ALA A 22 -10.65 33.93 -14.32
CA ALA A 22 -10.17 32.69 -14.92
C ALA A 22 -10.76 31.51 -14.13
N HIS A 23 -12.01 31.17 -14.40
CA HIS A 23 -12.43 29.79 -14.26
C HIS A 23 -11.67 29.01 -15.33
N ALA A 24 -10.84 28.06 -14.87
CA ALA A 24 -10.18 27.12 -15.75
C ALA A 24 -11.25 26.31 -16.48
N ASP A 25 -11.58 26.74 -17.69
CA ASP A 25 -12.40 25.99 -18.61
C ASP A 25 -11.61 24.74 -19.03
N THR A 26 -12.02 23.59 -18.49
CA THR A 26 -11.41 22.26 -18.74
C THR A 26 -11.60 21.78 -20.18
N THR A 27 -12.23 22.57 -21.05
CA THR A 27 -12.56 22.18 -22.44
C THR A 27 -11.55 22.66 -23.48
N GLN A 28 -10.51 23.43 -23.12
CA GLN A 28 -9.56 23.90 -24.13
C GLN A 28 -8.72 22.74 -24.70
N PRO A 29 -8.76 22.51 -26.03
CA PRO A 29 -7.98 21.44 -26.66
C PRO A 29 -6.47 21.72 -26.52
N SER A 30 -5.69 20.65 -26.35
CA SER A 30 -4.24 20.74 -26.31
C SER A 30 -3.69 21.12 -27.68
N ASP A 31 -2.72 22.03 -27.70
CA ASP A 31 -1.95 22.38 -28.88
C ASP A 31 -0.82 21.35 -29.09
N PRO A 32 -0.85 20.56 -30.19
CA PRO A 32 0.11 19.49 -30.42
C PRO A 32 1.51 19.99 -30.80
N THR A 33 1.67 21.27 -31.16
CA THR A 33 3.02 21.80 -31.48
C THR A 33 3.82 22.04 -30.20
N LEU A 34 3.14 22.28 -29.07
CA LEU A 34 3.79 22.52 -27.79
C LEU A 34 4.48 21.27 -27.25
N ARG A 35 5.72 21.46 -26.78
CA ARG A 35 6.46 20.42 -26.06
C ARG A 35 5.77 20.11 -24.73
N LEU A 36 5.79 18.83 -24.34
CA LEU A 36 5.34 18.40 -23.02
C LEU A 36 6.23 19.01 -21.93
N PRO A 37 5.68 19.30 -20.73
CA PRO A 37 6.49 19.68 -19.58
C PRO A 37 7.41 18.52 -19.16
N GLU A 38 8.63 18.83 -18.74
CA GLU A 38 9.56 17.87 -18.18
C GLU A 38 9.42 17.86 -16.65
N VAL A 39 9.17 16.67 -16.09
CA VAL A 39 8.99 16.48 -14.64
C VAL A 39 10.27 15.87 -14.07
N ALA A 40 10.94 16.57 -13.16
CA ALA A 40 12.14 16.04 -12.51
C ALA A 40 11.83 14.78 -11.69
N ALA A 41 12.81 13.86 -11.61
CA ALA A 41 12.72 12.58 -10.86
C ALA A 41 11.63 11.61 -11.33
N LEU A 42 10.95 11.88 -12.45
CA LEU A 42 10.00 10.95 -13.07
C LEU A 42 10.76 9.79 -13.74
N GLN A 43 10.36 8.56 -13.44
CA GLN A 43 10.87 7.34 -14.09
C GLN A 43 9.73 6.67 -14.85
N GLY A 44 9.69 6.83 -16.17
CA GLY A 44 8.52 6.45 -16.97
C GLY A 44 7.31 7.31 -16.60
N ALA A 45 6.30 6.71 -15.96
CA ALA A 45 5.12 7.40 -15.44
C ALA A 45 5.07 7.44 -13.90
N GLU A 46 6.11 6.97 -13.21
CA GLU A 46 6.12 6.86 -11.75
C GLU A 46 7.00 7.93 -11.12
N LEU A 47 6.48 8.59 -10.08
CA LEU A 47 7.21 9.54 -9.25
C LEU A 47 7.35 8.96 -7.84
N ASP A 48 8.60 8.79 -7.40
CA ASP A 48 8.91 8.44 -6.03
C ASP A 48 8.90 9.71 -5.16
N PRO A 49 7.94 9.87 -4.20
CA PRO A 49 7.83 11.07 -3.39
C PRO A 49 9.07 11.32 -2.52
N GLU A 50 9.85 10.30 -2.21
CA GLU A 50 11.07 10.41 -1.40
C GLU A 50 12.23 11.06 -2.18
N LYS A 51 12.21 10.95 -3.52
CA LYS A 51 13.20 11.58 -4.41
C LYS A 51 12.90 13.05 -4.70
N VAL A 52 11.73 13.55 -4.30
CA VAL A 52 11.36 14.97 -4.47
C VAL A 52 12.11 15.80 -3.42
N PRO A 53 12.94 16.78 -3.83
CA PRO A 53 13.64 17.66 -2.91
C PRO A 53 12.69 18.46 -2.02
N ALA A 54 13.18 18.95 -0.87
CA ALA A 54 12.41 19.83 0.00
C ALA A 54 11.95 21.13 -0.69
N THR A 55 12.70 21.58 -1.72
CA THR A 55 12.35 22.74 -2.54
C THR A 55 11.14 22.50 -3.46
N GLY A 56 10.71 21.26 -3.64
CA GLY A 56 9.56 20.89 -4.48
C GLY A 56 9.93 20.08 -5.73
N LEU A 57 8.88 19.66 -6.44
CA LEU A 57 8.97 18.96 -7.72
C LEU A 57 9.22 19.99 -8.84
N ASN A 58 10.42 19.98 -9.40
CA ASN A 58 10.78 20.87 -10.49
C ASN A 58 10.10 20.45 -11.79
N ILE A 59 9.33 21.38 -12.38
CA ILE A 59 8.72 21.25 -13.70
C ILE A 59 9.43 22.22 -14.65
N THR A 60 10.00 21.68 -15.73
CA THR A 60 10.67 22.48 -16.76
C THR A 60 9.80 22.58 -18.00
N VAL A 61 9.55 23.80 -18.45
CA VAL A 61 8.85 24.09 -19.70
C VAL A 61 9.84 24.72 -20.67
N GLN A 62 9.96 24.14 -21.87
CA GLN A 62 10.83 24.64 -22.91
C GLN A 62 10.32 25.97 -23.47
N GLY A 63 11.23 26.91 -23.74
CA GLY A 63 10.87 28.23 -24.28
C GLY A 63 10.40 28.22 -25.75
N VAL A 64 10.57 27.08 -26.42
CA VAL A 64 10.26 26.85 -27.82
C VAL A 64 9.40 25.60 -28.01
N ASP A 65 8.67 25.54 -29.12
CA ASP A 65 7.83 24.39 -29.50
C ASP A 65 8.61 23.32 -30.28
N ASN A 66 7.90 22.30 -30.80
CA ASN A 66 8.50 21.20 -31.57
C ASN A 66 9.21 21.68 -32.86
N ASP A 67 8.78 22.81 -33.43
CA ASP A 67 9.34 23.41 -34.63
C ASP A 67 10.41 24.48 -34.33
N ASN A 68 10.84 24.56 -33.06
CA ASN A 68 11.77 25.57 -32.53
C ASN A 68 11.24 27.03 -32.60
N ALA A 69 9.93 27.23 -32.76
CA ALA A 69 9.34 28.56 -32.67
C ALA A 69 9.22 28.99 -31.19
N VAL A 70 9.46 30.28 -30.91
CA VAL A 70 9.39 30.82 -29.55
C VAL A 70 7.95 30.86 -29.05
N VAL A 71 7.67 30.12 -27.98
CA VAL A 71 6.35 30.09 -27.32
C VAL A 71 6.34 30.97 -26.09
N LEU A 72 7.41 30.90 -25.28
CA LEU A 72 7.57 31.74 -24.10
C LEU A 72 8.23 33.07 -24.49
N ALA A 73 7.48 33.91 -25.21
CA ALA A 73 7.93 35.24 -25.60
C ALA A 73 7.85 36.24 -24.42
N PHE A 74 8.52 37.39 -24.54
CA PHE A 74 8.38 38.47 -23.55
C PHE A 74 6.91 38.84 -23.32
N GLN A 75 6.54 39.04 -22.05
CA GLN A 75 5.16 39.31 -21.59
C GLN A 75 4.17 38.14 -21.74
N THR A 76 4.64 36.94 -22.12
CA THR A 76 3.82 35.73 -22.01
C THR A 76 3.64 35.38 -20.54
N THR A 77 2.44 34.98 -20.13
CA THR A 77 2.21 34.37 -18.82
C THR A 77 2.22 32.85 -18.97
N LEU A 78 3.19 32.20 -18.33
CA LEU A 78 3.23 30.75 -18.19
C LEU A 78 2.43 30.37 -16.95
N THR A 79 1.47 29.44 -17.07
CA THR A 79 0.80 28.84 -15.91
C THR A 79 0.96 27.33 -15.95
N ILE A 80 1.61 26.75 -14.94
CA ILE A 80 1.74 25.31 -14.74
C ILE A 80 0.62 24.82 -13.84
N TYR A 81 0.00 23.71 -14.22
CA TYR A 81 -1.10 23.08 -13.49
C TYR A 81 -0.62 21.72 -12.98
N LEU A 82 -0.87 21.47 -11.70
CA LEU A 82 -0.94 20.12 -11.15
C LEU A 82 -2.43 19.80 -10.95
N ALA A 83 -2.90 18.75 -11.59
CA ALA A 83 -4.29 18.32 -11.54
C ALA A 83 -4.41 16.86 -11.08
N ASP A 84 -5.60 16.48 -10.62
CA ASP A 84 -5.92 15.08 -10.34
C ASP A 84 -6.12 14.28 -11.65
N ALA A 85 -6.46 13.00 -11.52
CA ALA A 85 -6.69 12.11 -12.66
C ALA A 85 -7.87 12.57 -13.55
N GLN A 86 -8.79 13.37 -13.02
CA GLN A 86 -9.95 13.92 -13.71
C GLN A 86 -9.66 15.26 -14.39
N GLY A 87 -8.45 15.80 -14.21
CA GLY A 87 -8.04 17.09 -14.77
C GLY A 87 -8.48 18.30 -13.93
N GLN A 88 -8.96 18.09 -12.70
CA GLN A 88 -9.27 19.17 -11.78
C GLN A 88 -7.97 19.69 -11.15
N ALA A 89 -7.72 20.99 -11.27
CA ALA A 89 -6.51 21.61 -10.74
C ALA A 89 -6.45 21.51 -9.20
N ILE A 90 -5.38 20.87 -8.70
CA ILE A 90 -5.00 20.82 -7.28
C ILE A 90 -4.24 22.10 -6.90
N THR A 91 -3.33 22.53 -7.77
CA THR A 91 -2.58 23.78 -7.61
C THR A 91 -2.08 24.30 -8.96
N THR A 92 -1.78 25.60 -8.99
CA THR A 92 -1.28 26.29 -10.19
C THR A 92 -0.15 27.26 -9.84
N ILE A 93 0.85 27.37 -10.71
CA ILE A 93 1.93 28.35 -10.60
C ILE A 93 1.91 29.22 -11.84
N SER A 94 1.69 30.52 -11.67
CA SER A 94 1.74 31.50 -12.76
C SER A 94 3.03 32.32 -12.69
N TRP A 95 3.73 32.41 -13.80
CA TRP A 95 5.01 33.10 -13.93
C TRP A 95 5.05 33.98 -15.19
N PRO A 96 5.25 35.31 -15.08
CA PRO A 96 5.40 36.17 -16.23
C PRO A 96 6.80 36.03 -16.85
N ILE A 97 6.86 35.90 -18.18
CA ILE A 97 8.11 35.77 -18.92
C ILE A 97 8.73 37.16 -19.15
N SER A 98 9.91 37.36 -18.56
CA SER A 98 10.72 38.57 -18.75
C SER A 98 11.55 38.50 -20.05
N ALA A 99 12.04 39.65 -20.52
CA ALA A 99 12.88 39.72 -21.72
C ALA A 99 14.15 38.85 -21.60
N ARG A 100 14.68 38.65 -20.38
CA ARG A 100 15.87 37.82 -20.11
C ARG A 100 15.63 36.33 -20.31
N ASN A 101 14.38 35.88 -20.08
CA ASN A 101 13.97 34.47 -20.10
C ASN A 101 13.20 34.10 -21.37
N ALA A 102 12.90 35.08 -22.23
CA ALA A 102 12.18 34.84 -23.48
C ALA A 102 12.91 33.80 -24.35
N GLY A 103 12.18 32.79 -24.81
CA GLY A 103 12.70 31.67 -25.60
C GLY A 103 13.60 30.68 -24.85
N LYS A 104 13.84 30.88 -23.55
CA LYS A 104 14.66 29.97 -22.72
C LYS A 104 13.78 29.00 -21.93
N PRO A 105 14.32 27.83 -21.53
CA PRO A 105 13.64 26.94 -20.60
C PRO A 105 13.36 27.64 -19.27
N VAL A 106 12.18 27.40 -18.71
CA VAL A 106 11.76 27.92 -17.40
C VAL A 106 11.45 26.74 -16.49
N THR A 107 12.11 26.68 -15.34
CA THR A 107 11.87 25.65 -14.32
C THR A 107 11.18 26.28 -13.11
N LEU A 108 10.05 25.72 -12.71
CA LEU A 108 9.28 26.16 -11.55
C LEU A 108 9.04 24.98 -10.59
N PRO A 109 9.25 25.16 -9.28
CA PRO A 109 9.01 24.10 -8.30
C PRO A 109 7.54 24.06 -7.84
N ILE A 110 6.92 22.90 -7.93
CA ILE A 110 5.66 22.60 -7.22
C ILE A 110 5.99 22.17 -5.80
N GLU A 111 5.40 22.82 -4.80
CA GLU A 111 5.68 22.51 -3.40
C GLU A 111 5.50 21.01 -3.07
N LYS A 112 6.45 20.45 -2.31
CA LYS A 112 6.49 19.02 -1.99
C LYS A 112 5.21 18.51 -1.31
N ARG A 113 4.54 19.35 -0.51
CA ARG A 113 3.28 19.00 0.17
C ARG A 113 2.17 18.53 -0.78
N TYR A 114 2.14 19.00 -2.03
CA TYR A 114 1.14 18.57 -3.01
C TYR A 114 1.43 17.17 -3.55
N VAL A 115 2.70 16.77 -3.60
CA VAL A 115 3.09 15.39 -3.94
C VAL A 115 2.77 14.48 -2.76
N GLU A 116 3.14 14.87 -1.54
CA GLU A 116 2.90 14.09 -0.32
C GLU A 116 1.41 13.87 -0.04
N ALA A 117 0.56 14.88 -0.25
CA ALA A 117 -0.88 14.77 -0.06
C ALA A 117 -1.59 13.86 -1.08
N ASN A 118 -0.89 13.47 -2.15
CA ASN A 118 -1.44 12.69 -3.25
C ASN A 118 -0.66 11.39 -3.52
N VAL A 119 0.07 10.90 -2.51
CA VAL A 119 0.67 9.58 -2.48
C VAL A 119 -0.35 8.49 -2.83
N GLY A 120 0.02 7.56 -3.70
CA GLY A 120 -0.84 6.48 -4.21
C GLY A 120 -1.81 6.92 -5.32
N LYS A 121 -1.88 8.20 -5.66
CA LYS A 121 -2.78 8.73 -6.69
C LYS A 121 -2.05 9.00 -7.99
N THR A 122 -2.83 9.02 -9.07
CA THR A 122 -2.37 9.51 -10.38
C THR A 122 -2.69 11.00 -10.51
N LEU A 123 -1.68 11.79 -10.85
CA LEU A 123 -1.78 13.22 -11.11
C LEU A 123 -1.44 13.53 -12.57
N GLN A 124 -1.80 14.74 -12.98
CA GLN A 124 -1.55 15.29 -14.30
C GLN A 124 -0.78 16.60 -14.18
N VAL A 125 0.26 16.76 -15.01
CA VAL A 125 0.97 18.04 -15.17
C VAL A 125 0.82 18.51 -16.60
N TYR A 126 0.38 19.76 -16.76
CA TYR A 126 0.32 20.46 -18.04
C TYR A 126 0.51 21.96 -17.81
N TYR A 127 0.68 22.73 -18.87
CA TYR A 127 0.80 24.19 -18.77
C TYR A 127 -0.04 24.92 -19.82
N THR A 128 -0.26 26.21 -19.56
CA THR A 128 -0.76 27.17 -20.55
C THR A 128 0.25 28.29 -20.75
N ALA A 129 0.41 28.72 -22.00
CA ALA A 129 1.20 29.89 -22.38
C ALA A 129 0.27 30.93 -23.00
N GLN A 130 0.13 32.09 -22.36
CA GLN A 130 -0.74 33.18 -22.82
C GLN A 130 0.08 34.40 -23.20
N ALA A 131 0.21 34.67 -24.50
CA ALA A 131 0.78 35.91 -24.99
C ALA A 131 -0.18 37.10 -24.79
N PRO A 132 0.32 38.34 -24.75
CA PRO A 132 -0.54 39.52 -24.60
C PRO A 132 -1.64 39.55 -25.65
N ARG A 133 -2.89 39.72 -25.20
CA ARG A 133 -4.09 39.80 -26.06
C ARG A 133 -4.36 38.56 -26.93
N SER A 134 -3.76 37.42 -26.61
CA SER A 134 -4.00 36.14 -27.27
C SER A 134 -4.73 35.18 -26.35
N ALA A 135 -5.46 34.22 -26.94
CA ALA A 135 -5.98 33.09 -26.19
C ALA A 135 -4.82 32.26 -25.61
N PRO A 136 -4.96 31.68 -24.41
CA PRO A 136 -3.97 30.74 -23.88
C PRO A 136 -3.77 29.57 -24.85
N ARG A 137 -2.55 29.10 -25.02
CA ARG A 137 -2.25 27.83 -25.69
C ARG A 137 -1.95 26.78 -24.63
N ARG A 138 -2.57 25.60 -24.70
CA ARG A 138 -2.47 24.54 -23.68
C ARG A 138 -1.57 23.42 -24.17
N SER A 139 -0.66 22.93 -23.34
CA SER A 139 0.18 21.76 -23.67
C SER A 139 -0.59 20.44 -23.62
N GLY A 140 0.03 19.37 -24.10
CA GLY A 140 -0.36 18.01 -23.70
C GLY A 140 -0.13 17.75 -22.20
N VAL A 141 -0.60 16.60 -21.72
CA VAL A 141 -0.57 16.22 -20.30
C VAL A 141 0.51 15.15 -20.06
N VAL A 142 1.31 15.35 -19.03
CA VAL A 142 2.17 14.31 -18.45
C VAL A 142 1.44 13.68 -17.28
N THR A 143 1.28 12.36 -17.30
CA THR A 143 0.65 11.60 -16.22
C THR A 143 1.71 11.05 -15.28
N LEU A 144 1.49 11.17 -13.98
CA LEU A 144 2.42 10.75 -12.94
C LEU A 144 1.68 9.97 -11.84
N LEU A 145 2.07 8.72 -11.62
CA LEU A 145 1.67 7.93 -10.46
C LEU A 145 2.61 8.25 -9.29
N ILE A 146 2.07 8.85 -8.22
CA ILE A 146 2.86 9.06 -7.00
C ILE A 146 2.95 7.73 -6.26
N LYS A 147 4.15 7.17 -6.13
CA LYS A 147 4.34 5.91 -5.40
C LYS A 147 3.87 6.07 -3.96
N GLU A 148 3.28 5.01 -3.41
CA GLU A 148 3.09 4.86 -1.97
C GLU A 148 4.47 4.83 -1.30
N GLY A 149 4.95 5.99 -0.84
CA GLY A 149 6.24 6.13 -0.14
C GLY A 149 6.35 5.17 1.05
N PHE A 150 7.55 4.94 1.56
CA PHE A 150 7.82 3.84 2.51
C PHE A 150 6.87 3.78 3.70
N THR A 151 6.36 4.91 4.17
CA THR A 151 5.54 5.07 5.38
C THR A 151 4.07 4.66 5.25
N ALA A 152 3.57 4.39 4.04
CA ALA A 152 2.15 4.05 3.86
C ALA A 152 1.80 2.72 4.54
N ALA A 153 0.67 2.64 5.24
CA ALA A 153 0.21 1.39 5.85
C ALA A 153 -0.12 0.34 4.78
N GLN A 154 0.08 -0.93 5.09
CA GLN A 154 -0.08 -2.06 4.17
C GLN A 154 -0.80 -3.22 4.84
N ALA A 155 -1.49 -4.04 4.05
CA ALA A 155 -2.21 -5.21 4.54
C ALA A 155 -1.77 -6.46 3.79
N LEU A 156 -1.48 -7.53 4.54
CA LEU A 156 -1.19 -8.86 4.03
C LEU A 156 -2.29 -9.82 4.48
N ASN A 157 -3.12 -10.27 3.54
CA ASN A 157 -4.22 -11.19 3.81
C ASN A 157 -3.91 -12.60 3.31
N LEU A 158 -3.86 -13.55 4.23
CA LEU A 158 -3.51 -14.94 4.02
C LEU A 158 -4.70 -15.89 4.15
N ALA A 159 -5.92 -15.37 4.35
CA ALA A 159 -7.11 -16.18 4.64
C ALA A 159 -7.42 -17.21 3.53
N SER A 160 -7.14 -16.88 2.27
CA SER A 160 -7.33 -17.78 1.13
C SER A 160 -6.19 -18.78 0.92
N ARG A 161 -5.06 -18.65 1.65
CA ARG A 161 -3.85 -19.45 1.47
C ARG A 161 -3.77 -20.67 2.39
N ARG A 162 -4.64 -20.76 3.41
CA ARG A 162 -4.61 -21.78 4.47
C ARG A 162 -3.21 -21.95 5.08
N TYR A 163 -2.56 -20.82 5.37
CA TYR A 163 -1.24 -20.80 5.96
C TYR A 163 -1.31 -21.16 7.45
N VAL A 164 -1.03 -22.41 7.80
CA VAL A 164 -1.12 -22.93 9.18
C VAL A 164 0.24 -22.87 9.86
N VAL A 165 0.34 -22.10 10.95
CA VAL A 165 1.56 -22.02 11.77
C VAL A 165 1.29 -22.64 13.12
N PHE A 166 2.24 -23.47 13.60
CA PHE A 166 2.17 -24.08 14.92
C PHE A 166 2.67 -23.14 16.01
N PHE A 167 1.95 -23.07 17.12
CA PHE A 167 2.33 -22.40 18.36
C PHE A 167 2.32 -23.42 19.50
N ASP A 168 3.34 -23.37 20.35
CA ASP A 168 3.34 -24.18 21.57
C ASP A 168 2.44 -23.58 22.67
N GLU A 169 2.40 -24.26 23.82
CA GLU A 169 1.59 -23.85 24.97
C GLU A 169 2.00 -22.51 25.60
N HIS A 170 3.19 -22.00 25.27
CA HIS A 170 3.67 -20.70 25.70
C HIS A 170 3.41 -19.60 24.66
N ASN A 171 2.61 -19.90 23.63
CA ASN A 171 2.30 -19.01 22.52
C ASN A 171 3.54 -18.62 21.69
N LEU A 172 4.58 -19.46 21.71
CA LEU A 172 5.75 -19.27 20.86
C LEU A 172 5.49 -19.93 19.49
N ALA A 173 5.57 -19.13 18.43
CA ALA A 173 5.48 -19.63 17.06
C ALA A 173 6.68 -20.53 16.76
N ARG A 174 6.41 -21.75 16.30
CA ARG A 174 7.41 -22.63 15.71
C ARG A 174 7.53 -22.25 14.25
N THR A 175 8.54 -21.48 13.89
CA THR A 175 8.65 -20.93 12.52
C THR A 175 8.85 -22.04 11.49
N PRO A 176 8.15 -22.03 10.34
CA PRO A 176 8.39 -22.98 9.26
C PRO A 176 9.85 -22.99 8.80
N PRO A 177 10.43 -24.14 8.46
CA PRO A 177 11.79 -24.21 7.90
C PRO A 177 11.94 -23.40 6.62
N THR A 178 10.92 -23.43 5.76
CA THR A 178 10.83 -22.62 4.55
C THR A 178 9.54 -21.81 4.58
N ILE A 179 9.66 -20.49 4.57
CA ILE A 179 8.50 -19.60 4.56
C ILE A 179 8.04 -19.42 3.11
N PRO A 180 6.77 -19.74 2.76
CA PRO A 180 6.26 -19.57 1.40
C PRO A 180 6.26 -18.11 0.95
N ASP A 181 6.40 -17.86 -0.35
CA ASP A 181 6.45 -16.49 -0.89
C ASP A 181 5.20 -15.67 -0.57
N TYR A 182 4.02 -16.30 -0.53
CA TYR A 182 2.79 -15.62 -0.17
C TYR A 182 2.75 -15.15 1.29
N ALA A 183 3.60 -15.69 2.17
CA ALA A 183 3.76 -15.28 3.58
C ALA A 183 4.97 -14.34 3.76
N ARG A 184 5.46 -13.75 2.66
CA ARG A 184 6.52 -12.75 2.65
C ARG A 184 5.98 -11.46 2.03
N TYR A 185 6.50 -10.33 2.52
CA TYR A 185 6.19 -9.01 2.00
C TYR A 185 7.48 -8.19 1.95
N THR A 186 7.86 -7.70 0.77
CA THR A 186 9.09 -6.92 0.62
C THR A 186 8.78 -5.46 0.39
N ARG A 187 9.38 -4.60 1.22
CA ARG A 187 9.39 -3.16 1.01
C ARG A 187 10.68 -2.56 1.50
N ALA A 188 11.48 -2.04 0.57
CA ALA A 188 12.74 -1.40 0.86
C ALA A 188 12.60 0.14 0.84
N GLN A 189 13.28 0.80 1.77
CA GLN A 189 13.51 2.24 1.75
C GLN A 189 14.89 2.54 1.15
N PRO A 190 14.99 3.41 0.13
CA PRO A 190 16.27 3.85 -0.40
C PRO A 190 17.17 4.46 0.68
N GLY A 191 18.43 3.99 0.75
CA GLY A 191 19.41 4.48 1.72
C GLY A 191 19.25 3.93 3.14
N ALA A 192 18.31 3.01 3.37
CA ALA A 192 18.26 2.25 4.61
C ALA A 192 19.46 1.30 4.72
N THR A 193 20.04 1.24 5.91
CA THR A 193 21.15 0.35 6.27
C THR A 193 20.72 -0.73 7.26
N ALA A 194 19.53 -0.60 7.86
CA ALA A 194 18.98 -1.58 8.78
C ALA A 194 17.45 -1.56 8.76
N TYR A 195 16.84 -2.72 9.02
CA TYR A 195 15.41 -2.89 9.24
C TYR A 195 15.16 -3.58 10.58
N ARG A 196 14.02 -3.26 11.20
CA ARG A 196 13.52 -3.94 12.40
C ARG A 196 11.99 -4.01 12.41
N VAL A 197 11.47 -5.01 13.12
CA VAL A 197 10.04 -5.11 13.47
C VAL A 197 9.89 -4.92 14.97
N ASP A 198 8.76 -4.36 15.39
CA ASP A 198 8.43 -4.15 16.80
C ASP A 198 7.97 -5.43 17.53
N ASN A 199 7.43 -6.41 16.80
CA ASN A 199 6.97 -7.68 17.37
C ASN A 199 7.50 -8.89 16.60
N THR A 200 8.54 -9.51 17.15
CA THR A 200 9.15 -10.73 16.60
C THR A 200 8.31 -12.00 16.83
N GLY A 201 7.26 -11.93 17.65
CA GLY A 201 6.31 -13.04 17.80
C GLY A 201 5.39 -13.22 16.58
N ILE A 202 5.29 -12.20 15.72
CA ILE A 202 4.41 -12.19 14.53
C ILE A 202 5.21 -12.29 13.23
N ALA A 203 6.40 -11.70 13.17
CA ALA A 203 7.19 -11.62 11.95
C ALA A 203 8.68 -11.40 12.23
N ARG A 204 9.51 -11.52 11.18
CA ARG A 204 10.87 -10.96 11.14
C ARG A 204 11.05 -10.15 9.87
N VAL A 205 11.99 -9.22 9.88
CA VAL A 205 12.46 -8.52 8.69
C VAL A 205 13.93 -8.79 8.50
N ASP A 206 14.35 -9.03 7.26
CA ASP A 206 15.75 -9.19 6.90
C ASP A 206 16.41 -7.84 6.52
N PRO A 207 17.74 -7.81 6.32
CA PRO A 207 18.44 -6.58 5.94
C PRO A 207 17.99 -5.95 4.61
N ASP A 208 17.31 -6.71 3.74
CA ASP A 208 16.83 -6.26 2.44
C ASP A 208 15.39 -5.69 2.50
N GLY A 209 14.78 -5.69 3.69
CA GLY A 209 13.42 -5.19 3.90
C GLY A 209 12.33 -6.19 3.50
N GLN A 210 12.67 -7.49 3.37
CA GLN A 210 11.70 -8.56 3.26
C GLN A 210 11.22 -9.00 4.65
N VAL A 211 9.93 -8.82 4.88
CA VAL A 211 9.21 -9.23 6.07
C VAL A 211 8.66 -10.63 5.85
N SER A 212 9.01 -11.57 6.72
CA SER A 212 8.42 -12.91 6.77
C SER A 212 7.48 -13.02 7.97
N VAL A 213 6.24 -13.46 7.77
CA VAL A 213 5.19 -13.44 8.80
C VAL A 213 4.74 -14.85 9.20
N TRP A 214 4.30 -15.03 10.44
CA TRP A 214 3.78 -16.30 10.97
C TRP A 214 2.69 -16.13 12.04
N GLY A 215 2.26 -14.90 12.34
CA GLY A 215 1.14 -14.62 13.24
C GLY A 215 0.21 -13.55 12.68
N ASN A 216 -0.97 -13.43 13.27
CA ASN A 216 -1.88 -12.32 12.97
C ASN A 216 -1.61 -11.13 13.88
N GLY A 217 -1.78 -9.93 13.34
CA GLY A 217 -1.71 -8.68 14.09
C GLY A 217 -1.17 -7.54 13.25
N ASP A 218 -1.02 -6.39 13.87
CA ASP A 218 -0.39 -5.22 13.26
C ASP A 218 1.04 -5.13 13.79
N ILE A 219 2.00 -5.01 12.88
CA ILE A 219 3.42 -4.81 13.20
C ILE A 219 3.91 -3.52 12.57
N THR A 220 4.87 -2.89 13.23
CA THR A 220 5.58 -1.72 12.72
C THR A 220 6.93 -2.14 12.17
N VAL A 221 7.12 -1.98 10.87
CA VAL A 221 8.41 -2.20 10.21
C VAL A 221 9.13 -0.85 10.14
N THR A 222 10.33 -0.79 10.69
CA THR A 222 11.15 0.43 10.72
C THR A 222 12.43 0.23 9.95
N ALA A 223 12.67 1.12 8.99
CA ALA A 223 13.92 1.25 8.28
C ALA A 223 14.75 2.39 8.90
N GLN A 224 16.06 2.22 8.97
CA GLN A 224 16.99 3.20 9.50
C GLN A 224 18.12 3.43 8.50
N ASN A 225 18.50 4.69 8.28
CA ASN A 225 19.63 5.04 7.42
C ASN A 225 20.95 5.13 8.20
N ALA A 226 22.06 5.30 7.48
CA ALA A 226 23.40 5.42 8.08
C ALA A 226 23.56 6.61 9.05
N ALA A 227 22.74 7.65 8.89
CA ALA A 227 22.72 8.82 9.78
C ALA A 227 21.86 8.61 11.04
N GLY A 228 21.24 7.43 11.20
CA GLY A 228 20.40 7.07 12.34
C GLY A 228 18.93 7.52 12.21
N ALA A 229 18.56 8.23 11.16
CA ALA A 229 17.17 8.62 10.92
C ALA A 229 16.32 7.39 10.56
N SER A 230 15.11 7.32 11.11
CA SER A 230 14.19 6.19 10.91
C SER A 230 12.93 6.62 10.16
N SER A 231 12.38 5.73 9.36
CA SER A 231 11.01 5.81 8.83
C SER A 231 10.33 4.47 9.07
N SER A 232 9.01 4.48 9.21
CA SER A 232 8.25 3.28 9.60
C SER A 232 6.94 3.19 8.85
N TYR A 233 6.46 1.96 8.63
CA TYR A 233 5.09 1.68 8.20
C TYR A 233 4.45 0.58 9.04
N VAL A 234 3.12 0.57 9.05
CA VAL A 234 2.33 -0.50 9.67
C VAL A 234 2.02 -1.57 8.63
N LEU A 235 2.29 -2.83 8.94
CA LEU A 235 1.86 -4.01 8.19
C LEU A 235 0.79 -4.76 8.99
N SER A 236 -0.44 -4.77 8.49
CA SER A 236 -1.55 -5.52 9.05
C SER A 236 -1.59 -6.93 8.46
N VAL A 237 -1.21 -7.93 9.25
CA VAL A 237 -1.23 -9.34 8.85
C VAL A 237 -2.52 -9.99 9.36
N ARG A 238 -3.25 -10.65 8.45
CA ARG A 238 -4.51 -11.35 8.76
C ARG A 238 -4.60 -12.69 8.03
N GLY A 239 -5.37 -13.62 8.57
CA GLY A 239 -5.68 -14.91 7.94
C GLY A 239 -4.59 -15.98 8.06
N VAL A 240 -3.61 -15.80 8.96
CA VAL A 240 -2.77 -16.91 9.41
C VAL A 240 -3.64 -17.83 10.26
N ARG A 241 -3.61 -19.14 10.00
CA ARG A 241 -4.29 -20.13 10.84
C ARG A 241 -3.35 -20.56 11.95
N GLU A 242 -3.61 -20.15 13.17
CA GLU A 242 -2.69 -20.35 14.29
C GLU A 242 -3.11 -21.60 15.07
N LEU A 243 -2.46 -22.72 14.78
CA LEU A 243 -2.70 -23.99 15.47
C LEU A 243 -1.87 -24.00 16.75
N ARG A 244 -2.53 -24.05 17.90
CA ARG A 244 -1.92 -23.94 19.22
C ARG A 244 -2.05 -25.23 20.01
N LEU A 245 -0.97 -25.67 20.63
CA LEU A 245 -1.05 -26.67 21.69
C LEU A 245 -1.56 -25.99 22.97
N LEU A 246 -2.68 -26.46 23.52
CA LEU A 246 -3.31 -25.82 24.69
C LEU A 246 -2.77 -26.36 26.02
N SER A 247 -2.10 -27.51 25.99
CA SER A 247 -1.35 -28.06 27.11
C SER A 247 -0.43 -29.18 26.64
N SER A 248 0.80 -29.21 27.15
CA SER A 248 1.76 -30.31 27.00
C SER A 248 1.87 -31.20 28.25
N ALA A 249 1.30 -30.76 29.38
CA ALA A 249 1.37 -31.46 30.66
C ALA A 249 0.18 -32.40 30.92
N TYR A 250 -0.92 -32.24 30.18
CA TYR A 250 -2.17 -32.96 30.42
C TYR A 250 -2.66 -33.67 29.15
N ARG A 251 -2.71 -35.01 29.22
CA ARG A 251 -3.41 -35.83 28.22
C ARG A 251 -4.90 -35.90 28.60
N SER A 252 -5.74 -35.78 27.59
CA SER A 252 -7.18 -35.58 27.74
C SER A 252 -7.96 -36.50 26.83
N THR A 253 -9.18 -36.86 27.25
CA THR A 253 -10.17 -37.42 26.33
C THR A 253 -10.56 -36.34 25.31
N TRP A 254 -11.09 -36.76 24.15
CA TRP A 254 -11.53 -35.81 23.13
C TRP A 254 -12.57 -34.80 23.65
N ALA A 255 -13.49 -35.24 24.52
CA ALA A 255 -14.51 -34.36 25.10
C ALA A 255 -13.89 -33.26 25.99
N GLN A 256 -12.87 -33.61 26.78
CA GLN A 256 -12.11 -32.66 27.59
C GLN A 256 -11.29 -31.71 26.73
N ALA A 257 -10.66 -32.20 25.65
CA ALA A 257 -9.94 -31.36 24.69
C ALA A 257 -10.87 -30.35 24.01
N GLN A 258 -12.07 -30.79 23.62
CA GLN A 258 -13.08 -29.92 23.03
C GLN A 258 -13.54 -28.84 24.02
N ALA A 259 -13.79 -29.20 25.27
CA ALA A 259 -14.16 -28.23 26.30
C ALA A 259 -13.05 -27.19 26.50
N LYS A 260 -11.81 -27.62 26.68
CA LYS A 260 -10.65 -26.74 26.85
C LYS A 260 -10.45 -25.79 25.66
N ALA A 261 -10.57 -26.30 24.42
CA ALA A 261 -10.48 -25.45 23.24
C ALA A 261 -11.56 -24.37 23.24
N ARG A 262 -12.82 -24.72 23.55
CA ARG A 262 -13.92 -23.75 23.63
C ARG A 262 -13.71 -22.72 24.75
N ASP A 263 -13.29 -23.17 25.92
CA ASP A 263 -13.06 -22.31 27.09
C ASP A 263 -11.97 -21.26 26.81
N GLU A 264 -10.98 -21.59 25.98
CA GLU A 264 -9.93 -20.67 25.53
C GLU A 264 -10.27 -19.91 24.23
N GLY A 265 -11.49 -20.07 23.70
CA GLY A 265 -11.96 -19.34 22.52
C GLY A 265 -11.48 -19.90 21.17
N TYR A 266 -11.02 -21.15 21.14
CA TYR A 266 -10.57 -21.86 19.95
C TYR A 266 -11.58 -22.90 19.46
N THR A 267 -11.34 -23.39 18.25
CA THR A 267 -11.98 -24.60 17.72
C THR A 267 -10.95 -25.71 17.58
N LEU A 268 -11.38 -26.97 17.60
CA LEU A 268 -10.47 -28.09 17.34
C LEU A 268 -10.03 -28.08 15.86
N PRO A 269 -8.73 -28.32 15.54
CA PRO A 269 -8.24 -28.35 14.16
C PRO A 269 -8.92 -29.42 13.30
N SER A 270 -9.15 -29.12 12.02
CA SER A 270 -9.63 -30.11 11.04
C SER A 270 -8.50 -30.99 10.50
N ASP A 271 -8.86 -32.08 9.82
CA ASP A 271 -7.94 -32.87 8.98
C ASP A 271 -7.19 -31.99 7.97
N GLU A 272 -7.90 -31.12 7.25
CA GLU A 272 -7.29 -30.19 6.29
C GLU A 272 -6.27 -29.23 6.95
N ASP A 273 -6.48 -28.86 8.21
CA ASP A 273 -5.54 -28.01 8.96
C ASP A 273 -4.27 -28.77 9.31
N PHE A 274 -4.40 -30.02 9.76
CA PHE A 274 -3.25 -30.87 10.03
C PHE A 274 -2.47 -31.22 8.77
N GLU A 275 -3.14 -31.49 7.65
CA GLU A 275 -2.47 -31.70 6.37
C GLU A 275 -1.74 -30.44 5.88
N ALA A 276 -2.34 -29.25 6.05
CA ALA A 276 -1.69 -27.99 5.72
C ALA A 276 -0.45 -27.73 6.58
N LEU A 277 -0.52 -28.06 7.88
CA LEU A 277 0.63 -28.03 8.77
C LEU A 277 1.71 -29.00 8.28
N ALA A 278 1.37 -30.27 8.04
CA ALA A 278 2.33 -31.29 7.61
C ALA A 278 3.06 -30.92 6.30
N ARG A 279 2.38 -30.25 5.36
CA ARG A 279 3.00 -29.73 4.13
C ARG A 279 4.00 -28.61 4.39
N LEU A 280 3.75 -27.76 5.38
CA LEU A 280 4.58 -26.60 5.69
C LEU A 280 5.78 -26.95 6.59
N TYR A 281 5.64 -28.00 7.41
CA TYR A 281 6.67 -28.52 8.31
C TYR A 281 7.07 -29.95 7.89
N PRO A 282 7.72 -30.13 6.73
CA PRO A 282 8.18 -31.44 6.32
C PRO A 282 9.22 -31.96 7.32
N SER A 283 9.04 -33.18 7.81
CA SER A 283 10.05 -33.81 8.67
C SER A 283 11.16 -34.44 7.83
N PRO A 284 12.44 -34.10 8.08
CA PRO A 284 13.56 -34.77 7.42
C PRO A 284 13.77 -36.22 7.88
N ALA A 285 13.13 -36.66 8.98
CA ALA A 285 13.29 -38.00 9.57
C ALA A 285 11.96 -38.60 10.08
N ASN A 286 10.85 -38.31 9.40
CA ASN A 286 9.48 -38.80 9.68
C ASN A 286 8.80 -38.31 10.97
N SER A 287 9.48 -37.55 11.85
CA SER A 287 8.88 -36.92 13.02
C SER A 287 8.63 -35.42 12.86
N LEU A 288 7.35 -35.03 12.80
CA LEU A 288 6.92 -33.64 12.87
C LEU A 288 7.25 -33.02 14.25
N ALA A 289 7.31 -33.83 15.31
CA ALA A 289 7.69 -33.39 16.65
C ALA A 289 9.12 -32.84 16.67
N GLU A 290 10.05 -33.46 15.95
CA GLU A 290 11.42 -32.97 15.81
C GLU A 290 11.46 -31.63 15.06
N ALA A 291 10.74 -31.52 13.93
CA ALA A 291 10.65 -30.28 13.17
C ALA A 291 10.07 -29.12 13.98
N LEU A 292 9.15 -29.41 14.91
CA LEU A 292 8.57 -28.44 15.83
C LEU A 292 9.38 -28.24 17.12
N ASN A 293 10.41 -29.07 17.35
CA ASN A 293 11.17 -29.17 18.60
C ASN A 293 10.25 -29.34 19.82
N LEU A 294 9.46 -30.41 19.79
CA LEU A 294 8.49 -30.84 20.81
C LEU A 294 8.66 -32.33 21.11
N ALA A 295 8.06 -32.78 22.21
CA ALA A 295 7.90 -34.21 22.44
C ALA A 295 6.86 -34.80 21.46
N PRO A 296 6.93 -36.10 21.16
CA PRO A 296 5.95 -36.76 20.30
C PRO A 296 4.57 -36.77 20.99
N TYR A 297 3.66 -35.99 20.42
CA TYR A 297 2.30 -35.88 20.92
C TYR A 297 1.32 -36.43 19.90
N ARG A 298 0.30 -37.14 20.39
CA ARG A 298 -0.96 -37.32 19.69
C ARG A 298 -1.85 -36.12 19.98
N VAL A 299 -2.18 -35.33 18.98
CA VAL A 299 -2.96 -34.09 19.12
C VAL A 299 -4.38 -34.29 18.64
N TRP A 300 -5.37 -33.94 19.45
CA TRP A 300 -6.78 -34.05 19.09
C TRP A 300 -7.20 -33.01 18.05
N GLY A 301 -8.01 -33.44 17.09
CA GLY A 301 -8.69 -32.62 16.11
C GLY A 301 -10.21 -32.76 16.17
N LYS A 302 -10.86 -32.26 15.13
CA LYS A 302 -12.32 -32.16 15.02
C LYS A 302 -12.99 -33.55 15.00
N GLY A 303 -14.17 -33.64 15.60
CA GLY A 303 -15.01 -34.83 15.56
C GLY A 303 -15.57 -35.09 14.16
N LEU A 304 -15.64 -36.36 13.76
CA LEU A 304 -16.11 -36.82 12.45
C LEU A 304 -17.54 -37.41 12.48
N GLY A 305 -18.12 -37.53 13.67
CA GLY A 305 -19.37 -38.29 13.88
C GLY A 305 -19.08 -39.71 14.33
N ALA A 306 -20.12 -40.52 14.59
CA ALA A 306 -19.99 -41.92 15.01
C ALA A 306 -19.00 -42.17 16.18
N GLN A 307 -18.88 -41.20 17.10
CA GLN A 307 -17.90 -41.22 18.20
C GLN A 307 -16.44 -41.34 17.73
N THR A 308 -16.09 -40.75 16.59
CA THR A 308 -14.70 -40.65 16.13
C THR A 308 -14.26 -39.20 15.96
N ALA A 309 -12.96 -38.96 16.05
CA ALA A 309 -12.33 -37.68 15.81
C ALA A 309 -10.99 -37.84 15.09
N VAL A 310 -10.61 -36.81 14.35
CA VAL A 310 -9.28 -36.72 13.75
C VAL A 310 -8.24 -36.55 14.86
N TYR A 311 -7.06 -37.10 14.66
CA TYR A 311 -5.87 -36.75 15.41
C TYR A 311 -4.67 -36.61 14.48
N LEU A 312 -3.68 -35.83 14.93
CA LEU A 312 -2.36 -35.73 14.32
C LEU A 312 -1.35 -36.39 15.27
N ASP A 313 -0.64 -37.39 14.79
CA ASP A 313 0.52 -37.93 15.47
C ASP A 313 1.77 -37.15 15.05
N LEU A 314 2.36 -36.40 15.98
CA LEU A 314 3.58 -35.65 15.69
C LEU A 314 4.80 -36.58 15.51
N TYR A 315 4.77 -37.81 16.03
CA TYR A 315 5.91 -38.73 15.88
C TYR A 315 6.01 -39.31 14.47
N ASP A 316 4.89 -39.71 13.88
CA ASP A 316 4.86 -40.32 12.55
C ASP A 316 4.39 -39.35 11.44
N ASN A 317 4.07 -38.10 11.81
CA ASN A 317 3.43 -37.12 10.94
C ASN A 317 2.15 -37.68 10.27
N LEU A 318 1.36 -38.43 11.05
CA LEU A 318 0.18 -39.14 10.57
C LEU A 318 -1.09 -38.39 10.96
N VAL A 319 -1.90 -38.05 9.96
CA VAL A 319 -3.28 -37.60 10.15
C VAL A 319 -4.20 -38.81 10.00
N SER A 320 -4.93 -39.16 11.06
CA SER A 320 -5.86 -40.30 11.07
C SER A 320 -7.05 -40.00 11.97
N SER A 321 -7.92 -40.98 12.20
CA SER A 321 -9.09 -40.86 13.07
C SER A 321 -9.12 -41.97 14.11
N GLU A 322 -9.70 -41.68 15.28
CA GLU A 322 -9.84 -42.62 16.38
C GLU A 322 -11.19 -42.50 17.07
N VAL A 323 -11.62 -43.57 17.74
CA VAL A 323 -12.74 -43.53 18.67
C VAL A 323 -12.51 -42.55 19.83
N THR A 324 -13.54 -41.80 20.22
CA THR A 324 -13.47 -40.75 21.25
C THR A 324 -13.87 -41.29 22.63
N THR A 325 -13.45 -42.51 22.98
CA THR A 325 -13.80 -43.14 24.27
C THR A 325 -13.05 -42.50 25.44
N GLU A 326 -13.45 -42.82 26.67
CA GLU A 326 -12.79 -42.29 27.89
C GLU A 326 -11.35 -42.81 28.10
N TYR A 327 -10.96 -43.88 27.40
CA TYR A 327 -9.63 -44.49 27.51
C TYR A 327 -8.65 -43.93 26.48
N GLU A 328 -9.15 -43.32 25.41
CA GLU A 328 -8.32 -42.72 24.37
C GLU A 328 -7.89 -41.31 24.77
N LEU A 329 -6.57 -41.12 24.86
CA LEU A 329 -5.98 -39.90 25.39
C LEU A 329 -5.06 -39.23 24.37
N GLY A 330 -5.26 -37.93 24.20
CA GLY A 330 -4.51 -37.06 23.33
C GLY A 330 -4.37 -35.66 23.92
N TYR A 331 -3.47 -34.87 23.35
CA TYR A 331 -3.19 -33.52 23.77
C TYR A 331 -4.18 -32.53 23.15
N PRO A 332 -4.71 -31.58 23.94
CA PRO A 332 -5.65 -30.59 23.44
C PRO A 332 -4.93 -29.56 22.57
N ALA A 333 -5.51 -29.27 21.40
CA ALA A 333 -5.09 -28.19 20.53
C ALA A 333 -6.27 -27.30 20.15
N GLY A 334 -5.98 -26.06 19.78
CA GLY A 334 -6.93 -25.10 19.28
C GLY A 334 -6.45 -24.47 17.98
N ILE A 335 -7.37 -24.04 17.13
CA ILE A 335 -7.05 -23.25 15.94
C ILE A 335 -7.98 -22.05 15.81
N ARG A 336 -7.42 -20.95 15.30
CA ARG A 336 -8.10 -19.71 14.92
C ARG A 336 -7.54 -19.18 13.61
#